data_AF-R6RCD7-F1
#
_entry.id   AF-R6RCD7-F1
#
_cell.length_a   1.000
_cell.length_b   1.000
_cell.length_c   1.000
_cell.angle_alpha   90.00
_cell.angle_beta   90.00
_cell.angle_gamma   90.00
#
_symmetry.space_group_name_H-M   'P 1'
#
loop_
_entity.id
_entity.type
_entity.pdbx_description
1 polymer ?
#
loop_
_entity_poly.entity_id
_entity_poly.type
_entity_poly.pdbx_seq_one_letter_code
_entity_poly.pdbx_strand_id
1 'polypeptide(L)'
;MKKIERYFYPAIFTYEDGQEIAVTFPDLDVATSGVDEADALTSARELLGIVMFGLEEDKEPIPKPTPLNQLSLDSNESAVLIDVYMPSIRNANVNKSVNRTVTLPAWLNSTAVEHNINFSQLLQDALKNELHIAK
;
A
#
# COMPACT_ATOMS: atom_id res chain seq x y z
N MET A 1 5.74 -14.48 15.76
CA MET A 1 6.61 -13.33 15.44
C MET A 1 5.75 -12.20 14.88
N LYS A 2 6.05 -10.94 15.20
CA LYS A 2 5.32 -9.80 14.64
C LYS A 2 5.67 -9.68 13.15
N LYS A 3 4.68 -9.73 12.25
CA LYS A 3 4.91 -9.48 10.82
C LYS A 3 5.31 -8.01 10.63
N ILE A 4 6.25 -7.74 9.73
CA ILE A 4 6.63 -6.38 9.34
C ILE A 4 5.40 -5.71 8.71
N GLU A 5 5.10 -4.46 9.06
CA GLU A 5 3.86 -3.80 8.58
C GLU A 5 4.11 -2.91 7.37
N ARG A 6 5.34 -2.42 7.20
CA ARG A 6 5.70 -1.54 6.09
C ARG A 6 7.09 -1.91 5.55
N TYR A 7 7.19 -2.00 4.23
CA TYR A 7 8.46 -2.16 3.52
C TYR A 7 8.81 -0.87 2.77
N PHE A 8 10.10 -0.68 2.53
CA PHE A 8 10.65 0.47 1.82
C PHE A 8 11.74 -0.03 0.88
N TYR A 9 11.56 0.15 -0.42
CA TYR A 9 12.54 -0.23 -1.43
C TYR A 9 12.76 0.92 -2.39
N PRO A 10 14.02 1.19 -2.77
CA PRO A 10 14.26 2.05 -3.91
C PRO A 10 13.69 1.44 -5.18
N ALA A 11 13.08 2.30 -5.98
CA ALA A 11 12.79 2.05 -7.38
C ALA A 11 13.58 3.04 -8.23
N ILE A 12 14.00 2.60 -9.40
CA ILE A 12 14.69 3.43 -10.40
C ILE A 12 13.69 3.72 -11.51
N PHE A 13 13.46 5.01 -11.76
CA PHE A 13 12.60 5.53 -12.81
C PHE A 13 13.51 5.91 -13.98
N THR A 14 13.30 5.31 -15.14
CA THR A 14 14.10 5.52 -16.35
C THR A 14 13.26 6.23 -17.39
N TYR A 15 13.78 7.34 -17.92
CA TYR A 15 13.08 8.22 -18.85
C TYR A 15 13.66 8.06 -20.26
N GLU A 16 12.79 7.73 -21.23
CA GLU A 16 13.13 7.68 -22.65
C GLU A 16 12.11 8.46 -23.48
N ASP A 17 12.59 9.22 -24.47
CA ASP A 17 11.75 10.07 -25.29
C ASP A 17 10.69 9.25 -26.05
N GLY A 18 9.41 9.60 -25.84
CA GLY A 18 8.28 8.94 -26.50
C GLY A 18 7.92 7.56 -25.95
N GLN A 19 8.47 7.17 -24.80
CA GLN A 19 8.12 5.94 -24.09
C GLN A 19 7.44 6.22 -22.74
N GLU A 20 6.81 5.19 -22.18
CA GLU A 20 6.39 5.20 -20.79
C GLU A 20 7.60 5.26 -19.85
N ILE A 21 7.40 5.77 -18.64
CA ILE A 21 8.45 5.78 -17.62
C ILE A 21 8.60 4.34 -17.12
N ALA A 22 9.75 3.74 -17.38
CA ALA A 22 10.07 2.41 -16.87
C ALA A 22 10.45 2.52 -15.39
N VAL A 23 9.95 1.61 -14.57
CA VAL A 23 10.24 1.56 -13.14
C VAL A 23 10.76 0.18 -12.77
N THR A 24 11.94 0.12 -12.17
CA THR A 24 12.58 -1.13 -11.76
C THR A 24 12.90 -1.13 -10.27
N PHE A 25 12.78 -2.29 -9.62
CA PHE A 25 13.24 -2.49 -8.24
C PHE A 25 14.50 -3.36 -8.26
N PRO A 26 15.70 -2.77 -8.17
CA PRO A 26 16.96 -3.48 -8.43
C PRO A 26 17.20 -4.65 -7.45
N ASP A 27 16.78 -4.52 -6.20
CA ASP A 27 16.96 -5.58 -5.19
C ASP A 27 15.92 -6.70 -5.29
N LEU A 28 14.87 -6.53 -6.10
CA LEU A 28 13.74 -7.47 -6.21
C LEU A 28 13.61 -8.09 -7.60
N ASP A 29 14.40 -7.63 -8.58
CA ASP A 29 14.40 -8.10 -9.97
C ASP A 29 13.01 -8.08 -10.62
N VAL A 30 12.27 -6.99 -10.40
CA VAL A 30 10.94 -6.76 -10.98
C VAL A 30 10.84 -5.37 -11.59
N ALA A 31 9.93 -5.24 -12.55
CA ALA A 31 9.70 -3.99 -13.27
C ALA A 31 8.22 -3.75 -13.57
N THR A 32 7.86 -2.48 -13.72
CA THR A 32 6.57 -1.98 -14.20
C THR A 32 6.82 -0.71 -15.01
N SER A 33 5.77 -0.09 -15.53
CA SER A 33 5.84 1.23 -16.16
C SER A 33 4.66 2.11 -15.76
N GLY A 34 4.70 3.38 -16.17
CA GLY A 34 3.55 4.27 -16.16
C GLY A 34 3.65 5.35 -17.24
N VAL A 35 2.50 5.83 -17.71
CA VAL A 35 2.42 6.80 -18.81
C VAL A 35 2.87 8.21 -18.40
N ASP A 36 2.87 8.48 -17.10
CA ASP A 36 3.38 9.71 -16.47
C ASP A 36 3.91 9.43 -15.06
N GLU A 37 4.43 10.45 -14.39
CA GLU A 37 5.03 10.35 -13.05
C GLU A 37 4.06 9.78 -11.99
N ALA A 38 2.78 10.19 -12.03
CA ALA A 38 1.80 9.79 -11.04
C ALA A 38 1.37 8.34 -11.26
N ASP A 39 1.20 7.95 -12.52
CA ASP A 39 0.92 6.57 -12.92
C ASP A 39 2.10 5.66 -12.56
N ALA A 40 3.33 6.04 -12.93
CA ALA A 40 4.53 5.27 -12.64
C ALA A 40 4.74 5.06 -11.14
N LEU A 41 4.52 6.10 -10.32
CA LEU A 41 4.58 6.00 -8.86
C LEU A 41 3.49 5.09 -8.28
N THR A 42 2.29 5.12 -8.86
CA THR A 42 1.17 4.27 -8.44
C THR A 42 1.45 2.82 -8.79
N SER A 43 1.82 2.54 -10.04
CA SER A 43 2.25 1.23 -10.52
C SER A 43 3.40 0.65 -9.70
N ALA A 44 4.39 1.47 -9.33
CA ALA A 44 5.50 1.03 -8.49
C ALA A 44 5.04 0.57 -7.10
N ARG A 45 4.13 1.30 -6.45
CA ARG A 45 3.56 0.91 -5.15
C ARG A 45 2.74 -0.36 -5.25
N GLU A 46 1.94 -0.51 -6.31
CA GLU A 46 1.15 -1.71 -6.55
C GLU A 46 2.05 -2.94 -6.77
N LEU A 47 3.04 -2.82 -7.65
CA LEU A 47 4.02 -3.88 -7.91
C LEU A 47 4.75 -4.28 -6.63
N LEU A 48 5.28 -3.32 -5.87
CA LEU A 48 5.98 -3.61 -4.61
C LEU A 48 5.07 -4.36 -3.63
N GLY A 49 3.79 -3.98 -3.56
CA GLY A 49 2.80 -4.66 -2.76
C GLY A 49 2.55 -6.11 -3.16
N ILE A 50 2.41 -6.37 -4.46
CA ILE A 50 2.22 -7.72 -5.02
C ILE A 50 3.43 -8.59 -4.70
N VAL A 51 4.64 -8.07 -4.95
CA VAL A 51 5.89 -8.82 -4.76
C VAL A 51 6.13 -9.13 -3.29
N MET A 52 5.99 -8.15 -2.41
CA MET A 52 6.12 -8.37 -0.96
C MET A 52 5.10 -9.38 -0.45
N PHE A 53 3.88 -9.38 -0.98
CA PHE A 53 2.86 -10.34 -0.59
C PHE A 53 3.22 -11.76 -1.03
N GLY A 54 3.69 -11.94 -2.27
CA GLY A 54 4.16 -13.23 -2.78
C GLY A 54 5.31 -13.80 -1.94
N LEU A 55 6.37 -13.02 -1.73
CA LEU A 55 7.53 -13.43 -0.92
C LEU A 55 7.12 -13.84 0.50
N GLU A 56 6.15 -13.15 1.12
CA GLU A 56 5.65 -13.50 2.45
C GLU A 56 4.84 -14.79 2.50
N GLU A 57 3.97 -15.03 1.52
CA GLU A 57 3.12 -16.22 1.46
C GLU A 57 3.95 -17.48 1.14
N ASP A 58 4.91 -17.34 0.22
CA ASP A 58 5.82 -18.41 -0.19
C ASP A 58 6.95 -18.63 0.84
N LYS A 59 7.06 -17.75 1.85
CA LYS A 59 8.10 -17.74 2.89
C LYS A 59 9.51 -17.67 2.31
N GLU A 60 9.64 -16.96 1.20
CA GLU A 60 10.91 -16.70 0.55
C GLU A 60 11.71 -15.64 1.33
N PRO A 61 13.05 -15.69 1.27
CA PRO A 61 13.87 -14.65 1.87
C PRO A 61 13.64 -13.32 1.16
N ILE A 62 13.25 -12.30 1.93
CA ILE A 62 13.08 -10.94 1.41
C ILE A 62 14.45 -10.27 1.28
N PRO A 63 14.90 -9.88 0.06
CA PRO A 63 16.19 -9.24 -0.16
C PRO A 63 16.32 -7.93 0.63
N LYS A 64 17.49 -7.59 1.16
CA LYS A 64 17.66 -6.31 1.88
C LYS A 64 17.71 -5.14 0.88
N PRO A 65 16.95 -4.05 1.09
CA PRO A 65 17.00 -2.90 0.19
C PRO A 65 18.36 -2.21 0.23
N THR A 66 18.86 -1.84 -0.95
CA THR A 66 20.04 -0.99 -1.12
C THR A 66 19.69 0.45 -0.69
N PRO A 67 20.53 1.15 0.11
CA PRO A 67 20.30 2.55 0.44
C PRO A 67 20.30 3.45 -0.80
N LEU A 68 19.42 4.46 -0.85
CA LEU A 68 19.32 5.40 -1.98
C LEU A 68 20.67 6.03 -2.39
N ASN A 69 21.50 6.38 -1.41
CA ASN A 69 22.80 7.00 -1.65
C ASN A 69 23.90 6.03 -2.13
N GLN A 70 23.57 4.76 -2.31
CA GLN A 70 24.46 3.71 -2.82
C GLN A 70 24.01 3.21 -4.20
N LEU A 71 22.93 3.76 -4.75
CA LEU A 71 22.50 3.44 -6.10
C LEU A 71 23.38 4.16 -7.13
N SER A 72 23.78 3.42 -8.15
CA SER A 72 24.36 3.98 -9.37
C SER A 72 23.22 4.22 -10.35
N LEU A 73 23.12 5.44 -10.88
CA LEU A 73 22.07 5.85 -11.80
C LEU A 73 22.70 6.38 -13.08
N ASP A 74 22.06 6.10 -14.20
CA ASP A 74 22.38 6.71 -15.48
C ASP A 74 21.81 8.15 -15.58
N SER A 75 22.22 8.89 -16.61
CA SER A 75 21.84 10.30 -16.77
C SER A 75 20.35 10.55 -16.98
N ASN A 76 19.61 9.52 -17.42
CA ASN A 76 18.18 9.55 -17.64
C ASN A 76 17.41 8.77 -16.56
N GLU A 77 18.02 8.55 -15.40
CA GLU A 77 17.41 7.80 -14.31
C GLU A 77 17.23 8.66 -13.06
N SER A 78 16.22 8.31 -12.26
CA SER A 78 15.99 8.90 -10.93
C SER A 78 15.54 7.84 -9.94
N ALA A 79 16.18 7.83 -8.77
CA ALA A 79 15.79 6.93 -7.70
C ALA A 79 14.68 7.53 -6.83
N VAL A 80 13.66 6.72 -6.54
CA VAL A 80 12.54 7.07 -5.67
C VAL A 80 12.39 5.99 -4.60
N LEU A 81 12.26 6.39 -3.33
CA LEU A 81 11.96 5.42 -2.26
C LEU A 81 10.46 5.14 -2.24
N ILE A 82 10.10 3.89 -2.50
CA ILE A 82 8.71 3.42 -2.53
C ILE A 82 8.42 2.67 -1.25
N ASP A 83 7.28 2.99 -0.63
CA ASP A 83 6.80 2.32 0.56
C ASP A 83 5.49 1.58 0.32
N VAL A 84 5.29 0.48 1.06
CA VAL A 84 4.04 -0.26 1.01
C VAL A 84 3.58 -0.71 2.40
N TYR A 85 2.30 -0.47 2.69
CA TYR A 85 1.67 -0.89 3.94
C TYR A 85 0.97 -2.23 3.78
N MET A 86 1.63 -3.30 4.24
CA MET A 86 1.20 -4.67 4.03
C MET A 86 -0.13 -5.06 4.68
N PRO A 87 -0.55 -4.54 5.85
CA PRO A 87 -1.84 -4.90 6.42
C PRO A 87 -3.02 -4.63 5.48
N SER A 88 -2.98 -3.59 4.65
CA SER A 88 -4.05 -3.36 3.67
C SER A 88 -4.07 -4.44 2.58
N ILE A 89 -2.90 -4.90 2.14
CA ILE A 89 -2.74 -5.90 1.07
C ILE A 89 -3.08 -7.30 1.58
N ARG A 90 -2.50 -7.70 2.71
CA ARG A 90 -2.75 -9.01 3.34
C ARG A 90 -4.22 -9.23 3.64
N ASN A 91 -4.93 -8.17 4.01
CA ASN A 91 -6.35 -8.25 4.36
C ASN A 91 -7.29 -7.90 3.20
N ALA A 92 -6.78 -7.54 2.00
CA ALA A 92 -7.61 -7.08 0.88
C ALA A 92 -8.64 -8.12 0.42
N ASN A 93 -8.34 -9.41 0.60
CA ASN A 93 -9.20 -10.55 0.29
C ASN A 93 -9.81 -11.22 1.54
N VAL A 94 -9.54 -10.68 2.73
CA VAL A 94 -10.06 -11.21 3.99
C VAL A 94 -11.35 -10.48 4.33
N ASN A 95 -12.50 -11.06 3.97
CA ASN A 95 -13.84 -10.54 4.33
C ASN A 95 -14.20 -10.73 5.82
N LYS A 96 -13.21 -10.90 6.70
CA LYS A 96 -13.45 -11.11 8.13
C LYS A 96 -13.60 -9.76 8.83
N SER A 97 -14.81 -9.47 9.30
CA SER A 97 -15.03 -8.33 10.19
C SER A 97 -14.16 -8.45 11.44
N VAL A 98 -13.46 -7.36 11.78
CA VAL A 98 -12.68 -7.25 13.01
C VAL A 98 -13.44 -6.39 14.01
N ASN A 99 -13.56 -6.87 15.25
CA ASN A 99 -14.21 -6.09 16.31
C ASN A 99 -13.31 -4.93 16.74
N ARG A 100 -13.92 -3.74 16.84
CA ARG A 100 -13.27 -2.55 17.39
C ARG A 100 -14.17 -1.96 18.48
N THR A 101 -13.57 -1.69 19.64
CA THR A 101 -14.25 -0.98 20.73
C THR A 101 -14.17 0.52 20.47
N VAL A 102 -15.33 1.19 20.47
CA VAL A 102 -15.44 2.64 20.28
C VAL A 102 -15.82 3.33 21.59
N THR A 103 -15.37 4.57 21.77
CA THR A 103 -15.74 5.41 22.92
C THR A 103 -16.66 6.52 22.44
N LEU A 104 -17.83 6.66 23.06
CA LEU A 104 -18.86 7.63 22.67
C LEU A 104 -19.42 8.33 23.92
N PRO A 105 -19.85 9.59 23.82
CA PRO A 105 -20.69 10.21 24.84
C PRO A 105 -21.95 9.38 25.11
N ALA A 106 -22.35 9.24 26.37
CA ALA A 106 -23.49 8.40 26.77
C ALA A 106 -24.79 8.79 26.05
N TRP A 107 -25.05 10.09 25.91
CA TRP A 107 -26.24 10.60 25.21
C TRP A 107 -26.29 10.14 23.75
N LEU A 108 -25.15 10.13 23.05
CA LEU A 108 -25.07 9.77 21.64
C LEU A 108 -25.32 8.27 21.45
N ASN A 109 -24.77 7.44 22.34
CA ASN A 109 -25.06 6.01 22.33
C ASN A 109 -26.55 5.74 22.54
N SER A 110 -27.18 6.38 23.52
CA SER A 110 -28.62 6.23 23.79
C SER A 110 -29.46 6.63 22.58
N THR A 111 -29.20 7.79 21.97
CA THR A 111 -29.91 8.26 20.78
C THR A 111 -29.72 7.30 19.59
N ALA A 112 -28.50 6.84 19.34
CA ALA A 112 -28.23 5.90 18.25
C ALA A 112 -28.94 4.54 18.45
N VAL A 113 -29.00 4.04 19.68
CA VAL A 113 -29.73 2.81 20.01
C VAL A 113 -31.24 2.99 19.84
N GLU A 114 -31.81 4.12 20.27
CA GLU A 114 -33.24 4.45 20.08
C GLU A 114 -33.64 4.44 18.60
N HIS A 115 -32.75 4.95 17.73
CA HIS A 115 -32.95 4.96 16.28
C HIS A 115 -32.53 3.65 15.58
N ASN A 116 -32.22 2.57 16.32
CA ASN A 116 -31.76 1.28 15.79
C ASN A 116 -30.55 1.38 14.83
N ILE A 117 -29.63 2.30 15.12
CA ILE A 117 -28.43 2.49 14.31
C ILE A 117 -27.50 1.28 14.44
N ASN A 118 -27.07 0.73 13.31
CA ASN A 118 -26.02 -0.28 13.27
C ASN A 118 -24.65 0.41 13.32
N PHE A 119 -24.04 0.46 14.50
CA PHE A 119 -22.73 1.09 14.72
C PHE A 119 -21.62 0.53 13.82
N SER A 120 -21.62 -0.78 13.58
CA SER A 120 -20.61 -1.43 12.73
C SER A 120 -20.74 -0.97 11.29
N GLN A 121 -21.97 -0.94 10.75
CA GLN A 121 -22.22 -0.48 9.39
C GLN A 121 -21.92 1.03 9.26
N LEU A 122 -22.40 1.84 10.22
CA LEU A 122 -22.16 3.28 10.22
C LEU A 122 -20.66 3.61 10.25
N LEU A 123 -19.88 2.91 11.07
CA LEU A 123 -18.43 3.10 11.12
C LEU A 123 -17.76 2.70 9.80
N GLN A 124 -18.19 1.60 9.18
CA GLN A 124 -17.69 1.19 7.88
C GLN A 124 -18.00 2.24 6.80
N ASP A 125 -19.24 2.71 6.73
CA ASP A 125 -19.67 3.71 5.75
C ASP A 125 -18.94 5.04 5.95
N ALA A 126 -18.78 5.48 7.21
CA ALA A 126 -18.05 6.69 7.53
C ALA A 126 -16.57 6.58 7.13
N LEU A 127 -15.91 5.45 7.41
CA LEU A 127 -14.53 5.21 6.99
C LEU A 127 -14.40 5.15 5.47
N LYS A 128 -15.35 4.51 4.78
CA LYS A 128 -15.37 4.45 3.32
C LYS A 128 -15.47 5.85 2.70
N ASN A 129 -16.35 6.68 3.24
CA ASN A 129 -16.54 8.06 2.80
C ASN A 129 -15.30 8.92 3.09
N GLU A 130 -14.75 8.86 4.30
CA GLU A 130 -13.56 9.64 4.69
C GLU A 130 -12.32 9.26 3.86
N LEU A 131 -12.14 7.97 3.59
CA LEU A 131 -11.02 7.45 2.81
C LEU A 131 -11.27 7.44 1.30
N HIS A 132 -12.46 7.85 0.85
CA HIS A 132 -12.86 7.87 -0.56
C HIS A 132 -12.74 6.50 -1.26
N ILE A 133 -13.16 5.42 -0.57
CA ILE A 133 -13.10 4.03 -1.06
C ILE A 133 -14.50 3.44 -1.26
N ALA A 134 -14.71 2.69 -2.35
CA ALA A 134 -16.02 2.16 -2.75
C ALA A 134 -16.28 0.68 -2.35
N LYS A 135 -15.28 -0.01 -1.80
CA LYS A 135 -15.34 -1.44 -1.47
C LYS A 135 -16.02 -1.67 -0.12
#